data_AF-A0A662TJE6-F1
#
_entry.id   AF-A0A662TJE6-F1
#
_cell.length_a   1.000
_cell.length_b   1.000
_cell.length_c   1.000
_cell.angle_alpha   90.00
_cell.angle_beta   90.00
_cell.angle_gamma   90.00
#
_symmetry.space_group_name_H-M   'P 1'
#
loop_
_entity.id
_entity.type
_entity.pdbx_description
1 polymer ?
#
loop_
_entity_poly.entity_id
_entity_poly.type
_entity_poly.pdbx_seq_one_letter_code
_entity_poly.pdbx_strand_id
1 'polypeptide(L)'
;PVISISYEPSEHDIEKCLREYFPRDCMERIKIYRRNGARYTVKLHTGFTVYVRPSGLSIEEAKEILESFTLQGRIPEPVRVARLLSRRLLSFRKGLTGLE
;
A
#
# COMPACT_ATOMS: atom_id res chain seq x y z
N PRO A 1 14.77 4.82 -1.39
CA PRO A 1 13.68 5.04 -0.41
C PRO A 1 12.38 4.41 -0.91
N VAL A 2 11.48 3.99 -0.01
CA VAL A 2 10.17 3.40 -0.35
C VAL A 2 9.10 3.94 0.60
N ILE A 3 7.91 4.24 0.08
CA ILE A 3 6.74 4.64 0.89
C ILE A 3 5.61 3.66 0.59
N SER A 4 5.32 2.76 1.54
CA SER A 4 4.11 1.93 1.47
C SER A 4 2.92 2.72 2.01
N ILE A 5 1.81 2.76 1.27
CA ILE A 5 0.62 3.56 1.60
C ILE A 5 -0.59 2.63 1.72
N SER A 6 -1.40 2.81 2.77
CA SER A 6 -2.73 2.24 2.89
C SER A 6 -3.77 3.31 3.17
N TYR A 7 -5.01 3.05 2.77
CA TYR A 7 -6.13 4.00 2.83
C TYR A 7 -7.12 3.73 3.95
N GLU A 8 -6.94 2.59 4.62
CA GLU A 8 -7.77 2.07 5.70
C GLU A 8 -6.88 1.61 6.85
N PRO A 9 -7.39 1.68 8.09
CA PRO A 9 -6.72 1.05 9.21
C PRO A 9 -6.65 -0.47 8.99
N SER A 10 -5.73 -1.11 9.70
CA SER A 10 -5.67 -2.58 9.70
C SER A 10 -6.69 -3.07 10.71
N GLU A 11 -7.78 -3.67 10.22
CA GLU A 11 -8.79 -4.29 11.07
C GLU A 11 -8.33 -5.63 11.64
N HIS A 12 -7.42 -6.31 10.94
CA HIS A 12 -6.98 -7.67 11.25
C HIS A 12 -5.48 -7.73 11.57
N ASP A 13 -5.11 -8.65 12.47
CA ASP A 13 -3.72 -8.97 12.78
C ASP A 13 -3.05 -9.68 11.59
N ILE A 14 -2.18 -8.94 10.90
CA ILE A 14 -1.42 -9.44 9.75
C ILE A 14 -0.56 -10.65 10.14
N GLU A 15 0.03 -10.69 11.34
CA GLU A 15 0.83 -11.85 11.75
C GLU A 15 -0.01 -13.11 11.91
N LYS A 16 -1.25 -12.97 12.41
CA LYS A 16 -2.21 -14.08 12.49
C LYS A 16 -2.54 -14.59 11.09
N CYS A 17 -2.90 -13.69 10.16
CA CYS A 17 -3.16 -14.07 8.76
C CYS A 17 -1.95 -14.76 8.11
N LEU A 18 -0.73 -14.28 8.38
CA LEU A 18 0.48 -14.91 7.85
C LEU A 18 0.69 -16.34 8.37
N ARG A 19 0.39 -16.59 9.65
CA ARG A 19 0.47 -17.96 10.22
C ARG A 19 -0.60 -18.88 9.62
N GLU A 20 -1.81 -18.38 9.43
CA GLU A 20 -2.96 -19.14 8.92
C GLU A 20 -2.79 -19.53 7.44
N TYR A 21 -2.49 -18.56 6.58
CA TYR A 21 -2.47 -18.78 5.13
C TYR A 21 -1.13 -19.26 4.59
N PHE A 22 -0.03 -19.09 5.33
CA PHE A 22 1.32 -19.40 4.86
C PHE A 22 2.14 -20.24 5.87
N PRO A 23 1.63 -21.38 6.35
CA PRO A 23 2.23 -22.10 7.48
C PRO A 23 3.66 -22.60 7.20
N ARG A 24 4.04 -22.81 5.94
CA ARG A 24 5.37 -23.34 5.56
C ARG A 24 6.50 -22.30 5.64
N ASP A 25 6.19 -21.02 5.42
CA ASP A 25 7.16 -19.93 5.37
C ASP A 25 6.75 -18.71 6.23
N CYS A 26 5.76 -18.88 7.13
CA CYS A 26 5.19 -17.80 7.93
C CYS A 26 6.24 -17.05 8.76
N MET A 27 7.23 -17.74 9.32
CA MET A 27 8.25 -17.13 10.17
C MET A 27 9.13 -16.13 9.41
N GLU A 28 9.51 -16.45 8.16
CA GLU A 28 10.29 -15.54 7.33
C GLU A 28 9.44 -14.35 6.88
N ARG A 29 8.17 -14.58 6.51
CA ARG A 29 7.23 -13.50 6.17
C ARG A 29 7.00 -12.54 7.33
N ILE A 30 6.82 -13.05 8.54
CA ILE A 30 6.64 -12.24 9.76
C ILE A 30 7.91 -11.42 10.03
N LYS A 31 9.09 -12.01 9.86
CA LYS A 31 10.36 -11.30 10.02
C LYS A 31 10.49 -10.14 9.03
N ILE A 32 10.12 -10.35 7.76
CA ILE A 32 10.07 -9.28 6.75
C ILE A 32 9.04 -8.21 7.13
N TYR A 33 7.83 -8.62 7.52
CA TYR A 33 6.77 -7.70 7.94
C TYR A 33 7.20 -6.80 9.12
N ARG A 34 7.87 -7.37 10.13
CA ARG A 34 8.41 -6.61 11.27
C ARG A 34 9.51 -5.63 10.86
N ARG A 35 10.36 -6.00 9.89
CA ARG A 35 11.41 -5.11 9.34
C ARG A 35 10.86 -3.89 8.61
N ASN A 36 9.60 -3.93 8.14
CA ASN A 36 8.96 -2.77 7.50
C ASN A 36 8.68 -1.61 8.47
N GLY A 37 8.92 -1.80 9.77
CA GLY A 37 8.80 -0.74 10.76
C GLY A 37 7.34 -0.38 11.10
N ALA A 38 7.21 0.68 11.89
CA ALA A 38 5.91 1.15 12.36
C ALA A 38 5.10 1.80 11.23
N ARG A 39 3.79 1.83 11.44
CA ARG A 39 2.85 2.53 10.57
C ARG A 39 2.48 3.87 11.17
N TYR A 40 2.56 4.92 10.37
CA TYR A 40 2.28 6.29 10.78
C TYR A 40 1.05 6.83 10.05
N THR A 41 0.37 7.77 10.67
CA THR A 41 -0.80 8.45 10.10
C THR A 41 -0.35 9.80 9.57
N VAL A 42 -0.70 10.10 8.32
CA VAL A 42 -0.37 11.37 7.65
C VAL A 42 -1.64 12.00 7.11
N LYS A 43 -1.84 13.29 7.42
CA LYS A 43 -2.90 14.10 6.83
C LYS A 43 -2.34 14.86 5.63
N LEU A 44 -2.93 14.65 4.47
CA LEU A 44 -2.57 15.30 3.21
C LEU A 44 -3.21 16.69 3.10
N HIS A 45 -2.63 17.56 2.28
CA HIS A 45 -3.20 18.88 1.97
C HIS A 45 -4.62 18.81 1.36
N THR A 46 -4.96 17.69 0.70
CA THR A 46 -6.30 17.42 0.15
C THR A 46 -7.35 17.14 1.23
N GLY A 47 -6.97 17.14 2.51
CA GLY A 47 -7.84 16.89 3.66
C GLY A 47 -8.00 15.41 4.03
N PHE A 48 -7.46 14.49 3.24
CA PHE A 48 -7.54 13.06 3.50
C PHE A 48 -6.43 12.57 4.43
N THR A 49 -6.76 11.57 5.23
CA THR A 49 -5.80 10.84 6.07
C THR A 49 -5.40 9.54 5.40
N VAL A 50 -4.10 9.27 5.34
CA VAL A 50 -3.51 8.03 4.84
C VAL A 50 -2.57 7.43 5.88
N TYR A 51 -2.31 6.13 5.75
CA TYR A 51 -1.36 5.43 6.62
C TYR A 51 -0.12 5.05 5.82
N VAL A 52 1.05 5.28 6.39
CA VAL A 52 2.32 5.17 5.68
C VAL A 52 3.33 4.33 6.46
N ARG A 53 4.17 3.60 5.73
CA ARG A 53 5.40 3.00 6.24
C ARG A 53 6.57 3.45 5.37
N PRO A 54 7.30 4.51 5.77
CA PRO A 54 8.47 4.95 5.05
C PRO A 54 9.67 4.03 5.36
N SER A 55 10.51 3.80 4.35
CA SER A 55 11.78 3.09 4.48
C SER A 55 12.88 3.90 3.82
N GLY A 56 13.90 4.26 4.60
CA GLY A 56 14.98 5.15 4.18
C GLY A 56 14.55 6.62 4.01
N LEU A 57 13.50 7.05 4.72
CA LEU A 57 13.01 8.43 4.81
C LEU A 57 12.46 8.70 6.21
N SER A 58 12.49 9.95 6.65
CA SER A 58 11.68 10.43 7.78
C SER A 58 10.18 10.46 7.42
N ILE A 59 9.33 10.66 8.43
CA ILE A 59 7.88 10.76 8.21
C ILE A 59 7.56 12.08 7.48
N GLU A 60 8.31 13.12 7.79
CA GLU A 60 8.19 14.46 7.22
C GLU A 60 8.56 14.45 5.73
N GLU A 61 9.71 13.85 5.37
CA GLU A 61 10.12 13.67 3.97
C GLU A 61 9.10 12.83 3.19
N ALA A 62 8.60 11.75 3.80
CA ALA A 62 7.57 10.93 3.18
C ALA A 62 6.27 11.71 2.96
N LYS A 63 5.88 12.59 3.90
CA LYS A 63 4.71 13.45 3.75
C LYS A 63 4.90 14.45 2.61
N GLU A 64 6.04 15.12 2.52
CA GLU A 64 6.33 16.08 1.44
C GLU A 64 6.23 15.43 0.05
N ILE A 65 6.80 14.23 -0.09
CA ILE A 65 6.69 13.44 -1.33
C ILE A 65 5.23 13.08 -1.63
N LEU A 66 4.47 12.67 -0.62
CA LEU A 66 3.06 12.34 -0.83
C LEU A 66 2.25 13.56 -1.24
N GLU A 67 2.51 14.73 -0.66
CA GLU A 67 1.86 15.97 -1.03
C GLU A 67 2.21 16.40 -2.46
N SER A 68 3.46 16.25 -2.88
CA SER A 68 3.87 16.62 -4.25
C SER A 68 3.24 15.74 -5.33
N PHE A 69 2.95 14.46 -5.01
CA PHE A 69 2.39 13.51 -5.97
C PHE A 69 0.88 13.30 -5.84
N THR A 70 0.20 13.91 -4.87
CA THR A 70 -1.24 13.73 -4.66
C THR A 70 -2.00 14.99 -5.05
N LEU A 71 -2.39 15.10 -6.31
CA LEU A 71 -3.12 16.26 -6.82
C LEU A 71 -4.53 16.38 -6.21
N GLN A 72 -5.22 15.25 -6.05
CA GLN A 72 -6.59 15.20 -5.52
C GLN A 72 -6.86 13.89 -4.78
N GLY A 73 -7.83 13.92 -3.86
CA GLY A 73 -8.20 12.75 -3.09
C GLY A 73 -7.07 12.24 -2.19
N ARG A 74 -7.02 10.92 -1.97
CA ARG A 74 -6.07 10.26 -1.07
C ARG A 74 -5.02 9.38 -1.76
N ILE A 75 -5.08 9.26 -3.09
CA ILE A 75 -4.25 8.33 -3.85
C ILE A 75 -3.24 9.14 -4.65
N PRO A 76 -1.92 8.95 -4.47
CA PRO A 76 -0.93 9.62 -5.30
C PRO A 76 -1.14 9.30 -6.78
N GLU A 77 -0.97 10.30 -7.64
CA GLU A 77 -1.22 10.22 -9.08
C GLU A 77 -0.50 9.03 -9.76
N PRO A 78 0.78 8.72 -9.47
CA PRO A 78 1.43 7.54 -10.03
C PRO A 78 0.73 6.22 -9.67
N VAL A 79 0.27 6.09 -8.42
CA VAL A 79 -0.46 4.91 -7.92
C VAL A 79 -1.86 4.85 -8.55
N ARG A 80 -2.53 5.99 -8.69
CA ARG A 80 -3.83 6.10 -9.35
C ARG A 80 -3.76 5.61 -10.80
N VAL A 81 -2.76 6.08 -11.56
CA VAL A 81 -2.54 5.67 -12.95
C VAL A 81 -2.23 4.18 -13.03
N ALA A 82 -1.30 3.67 -12.20
CA ALA A 82 -0.97 2.24 -12.16
C ALA A 82 -2.20 1.38 -11.84
N ARG A 83 -3.05 1.80 -10.90
CA ARG A 83 -4.30 1.11 -10.55
C ARG A 83 -5.29 1.08 -11.72
N LEU A 84 -5.43 2.18 -12.46
CA LEU A 84 -6.30 2.24 -13.64
C LEU A 84 -5.80 1.31 -14.74
N LEU A 85 -4.49 1.33 -15.03
CA LEU A 85 -3.87 0.45 -16.03
C LEU A 85 -4.05 -1.03 -15.65
N SER A 86 -3.71 -1.40 -14.42
CA SER A 86 -3.87 -2.78 -13.93
C SER A 86 -5.30 -3.29 -14.06
N ARG A 87 -6.29 -2.46 -13.72
CA ARG A 87 -7.72 -2.82 -13.87
C ARG A 87 -8.10 -3.08 -15.32
N ARG A 88 -7.61 -2.24 -16.26
CA ARG A 88 -7.88 -2.42 -17.69
C ARG A 88 -7.20 -3.67 -18.24
N LEU A 89 -5.94 -3.90 -17.91
CA LEU A 89 -5.19 -5.08 -18.35
C LEU A 89 -5.81 -6.38 -17.81
N LEU A 90 -6.24 -6.41 -16.55
CA LEU A 90 -6.91 -7.58 -15.98
C LEU A 90 -8.26 -7.86 -16.63
N SER A 91 -9.06 -6.82 -16.89
CA SER A 91 -10.34 -6.97 -17.59
C SER A 91 -10.14 -7.48 -19.02
N PHE A 92 -9.16 -6.95 -19.74
CA PHE A 92 -8.82 -7.39 -21.08
C PHE A 92 -8.36 -8.86 -21.09
N ARG A 93 -7.51 -9.25 -20.13
CA ARG A 93 -7.07 -10.64 -19.99
C ARG A 93 -8.24 -11.59 -19.72
N LYS A 94 -9.17 -11.25 -18.83
CA LYS A 94 -10.36 -12.10 -18.56
C LYS A 94 -11.18 -12.34 -19.82
N GLY A 95 -11.42 -11.29 -20.61
CA GLY A 95 -12.12 -11.39 -21.89
C GLY A 95 -11.40 -12.25 -22.93
N LEU A 96 -10.06 -12.25 -22.93
CA LEU A 96 -9.27 -13.14 -23.80
C LEU A 96 -9.26 -14.60 -23.34
N THR A 97 -9.33 -14.85 -22.03
CA THR A 97 -9.26 -16.21 -21.46
C THR A 97 -10.63 -16.92 -21.36
N GLY A 98 -11.73 -16.26 -21.71
CA GLY A 98 -13.09 -16.84 -21.65
C GLY A 98 -13.55 -17.27 -20.26
N LEU A 99 -12.86 -16.79 -19.20
CA LEU A 99 -13.21 -17.02 -17.80
C LEU A 99 -14.11 -15.86 -17.37
N GLU A 100 -15.42 -16.01 -17.59
CA GLU A 100 -16.46 -15.20 -16.94
C GLU A 100 -16.66 -15.63 -15.49
#